data_AF-A0A7J6RTF1-F1
#
_entry.id   AF-A0A7J6RTF1-F1
#
_cell.length_a   1.000
_cell.length_b   1.000
_cell.length_c   1.000
_cell.angle_alpha   90.00
_cell.angle_beta   90.00
_cell.angle_gamma   90.00
#
_symmetry.space_group_name_H-M   'P 1'
#
loop_
_entity.id
_entity.type
_entity.pdbx_description
1 polymer ?
#
loop_
_entity_poly.entity_id
_entity_poly.type
_entity_poly.pdbx_seq_one_letter_code
_entity_poly.pdbx_strand_id
1 'polypeptide(L)'
;ALPWRPSKASSRQEENVRPIFWSNRQKSFIQRTSCWDEFPNGRLGNQASAAYGDFELNFRSYSKETQDKVAADRRRMWGDHVPNGDHVRRVFTAFIKGEVKRLPWCTESPTEETLFIQKQLIRLNQCNMLTINSQPRVNGALSTDPYVGWGPGGGFVYQKAYVEFFCPESQLEQLVRGIEGEKYESISYMAVTADGSKVKSNIPPQGQVNAVTWGVFPNSEIIQPTVVDVTSFMAWKDEAFALWNEWMDVYPEDDHQSRQVL
;
A
#
# COMPACT_ATOMS: atom_id res chain seq x y z
N ALA A 1 13.63 16.46 -4.38
CA ALA A 1 12.86 15.63 -3.42
C ALA A 1 11.84 14.81 -4.20
N LEU A 2 11.64 13.54 -3.84
CA LEU A 2 10.64 12.63 -4.44
C LEU A 2 9.47 12.44 -3.45
N PRO A 3 8.30 11.91 -3.85
CA PRO A 3 7.18 11.64 -2.94
C PRO A 3 7.49 10.53 -1.91
N TRP A 4 8.68 9.93 -1.96
CA TRP A 4 9.20 9.00 -0.98
C TRP A 4 10.65 9.37 -0.64
N ARG A 5 11.14 8.90 0.53
CA ARG A 5 12.49 9.21 1.00
C ARG A 5 13.52 8.38 0.21
N PRO A 6 14.46 9.02 -0.51
CA PRO A 6 15.52 8.30 -1.22
C PRO A 6 16.44 7.56 -0.26
N SER A 7 16.98 6.42 -0.69
CA SER A 7 18.00 5.71 0.08
C SER A 7 19.31 6.49 0.09
N LYS A 8 20.08 6.37 1.18
CA LYS A 8 21.45 6.93 1.27
C LYS A 8 22.52 5.98 0.72
N ALA A 9 22.15 4.75 0.34
CA ALA A 9 23.09 3.77 -0.19
C ALA A 9 23.61 4.20 -1.57
N SER A 10 24.93 4.06 -1.79
CA SER A 10 25.57 4.44 -3.07
C SER A 10 25.01 3.66 -4.26
N SER A 11 24.64 2.39 -4.07
CA SER A 11 24.04 1.56 -5.13
C SER A 11 22.66 2.04 -5.61
N ARG A 12 22.00 2.94 -4.89
CA ARG A 12 20.63 3.40 -5.17
C ARG A 12 20.53 4.88 -5.57
N GLN A 13 21.65 5.51 -5.92
CA GLN A 13 21.66 6.93 -6.25
C GLN A 13 20.80 7.28 -7.48
N GLU A 14 20.67 6.34 -8.42
CA GLU A 14 19.84 6.52 -9.62
C GLU A 14 18.39 6.07 -9.46
N GLU A 15 18.03 5.50 -8.30
CA GLU A 15 16.67 5.05 -8.03
C GLU A 15 15.73 6.26 -7.97
N ASN A 16 14.81 6.36 -8.93
CA ASN A 16 13.85 7.46 -9.00
C ASN A 16 12.40 7.04 -9.26
N VAL A 17 12.11 5.75 -9.39
CA VAL A 17 10.77 5.19 -9.55
C VAL A 17 10.56 3.96 -8.65
N ARG A 18 9.39 3.88 -8.00
CA ARG A 18 8.98 2.74 -7.17
C ARG A 18 7.53 2.33 -7.41
N PRO A 19 7.17 1.04 -7.26
CA PRO A 19 5.78 0.62 -7.15
C PRO A 19 5.11 1.24 -5.92
N ILE A 20 3.84 1.61 -6.03
CA ILE A 20 3.09 2.27 -4.96
C ILE A 20 2.83 1.37 -3.73
N PHE A 21 2.88 0.04 -3.89
CA PHE A 21 2.44 -0.95 -2.90
C PHE A 21 3.18 -0.87 -1.56
N TRP A 22 4.46 -0.50 -1.57
CA TRP A 22 5.28 -0.36 -0.36
C TRP A 22 5.40 1.09 0.15
N SER A 23 4.51 2.00 -0.27
CA SER A 23 4.52 3.40 0.19
C SER A 23 4.59 3.52 1.72
N ASN A 24 3.82 2.68 2.41
CA ASN A 24 3.72 2.61 3.87
C ASN A 24 4.75 1.69 4.55
N ARG A 25 5.60 1.00 3.77
CA ARG A 25 6.56 -0.03 4.21
C ARG A 25 7.91 0.06 3.48
N GLN A 26 8.46 1.27 3.38
CA GLN A 26 9.71 1.57 2.67
C GLN A 26 10.90 0.69 3.10
N LYS A 27 10.99 0.33 4.38
CA LYS A 27 12.04 -0.58 4.89
C LYS A 27 11.95 -1.97 4.26
N SER A 28 10.73 -2.52 4.13
CA SER A 28 10.51 -3.81 3.49
C SER A 28 10.92 -3.77 2.03
N PHE A 29 10.51 -2.72 1.30
CA PHE A 29 10.90 -2.54 -0.10
C PHE A 29 12.42 -2.54 -0.29
N ILE A 30 13.15 -1.79 0.54
CA ILE A 30 14.62 -1.71 0.49
C ILE A 30 15.25 -3.09 0.76
N GLN A 31 14.73 -3.82 1.75
CA GLN A 31 15.21 -5.17 2.07
C GLN A 31 14.96 -6.15 0.90
N ARG A 32 13.75 -6.16 0.33
CA ARG A 32 13.40 -7.09 -0.76
C ARG A 32 14.09 -6.78 -2.07
N THR A 33 14.58 -5.56 -2.25
CA THR A 33 15.34 -5.15 -3.43
C THR A 33 16.83 -4.98 -3.12
N SER A 34 17.33 -5.52 -1.99
CA SER A 34 18.73 -5.33 -1.59
C SER A 34 19.73 -6.04 -2.50
N CYS A 35 19.32 -7.13 -3.14
CA CYS A 35 20.15 -7.93 -4.04
C CYS A 35 20.02 -7.52 -5.50
N TRP A 36 19.36 -6.39 -5.80
CA TRP A 36 19.26 -5.88 -7.16
C TRP A 36 20.56 -5.20 -7.56
N ASP A 37 21.08 -5.55 -8.75
CA ASP A 37 22.31 -4.97 -9.30
C ASP A 37 22.07 -3.56 -9.86
N GLU A 38 20.91 -3.35 -10.49
CA GLU A 38 20.47 -2.06 -11.05
C GLU A 38 19.11 -1.66 -10.50
N PHE A 39 18.91 -0.35 -10.33
CA PHE A 39 17.64 0.21 -9.90
C PHE A 39 16.99 1.00 -11.04
N PRO A 40 15.65 0.99 -11.14
CA PRO A 40 14.99 1.61 -12.26
C PRO A 40 15.11 3.15 -12.22
N ASN A 41 15.46 3.68 -13.40
CA ASN A 41 15.67 5.11 -13.66
C ASN A 41 14.71 5.57 -14.78
N GLY A 42 13.78 6.47 -14.47
CA GLY A 42 12.79 7.03 -15.39
C GLY A 42 11.55 6.15 -15.54
N ARG A 43 11.61 5.12 -16.40
CA ARG A 43 10.48 4.20 -16.65
C ARG A 43 10.78 2.81 -16.09
N LEU A 44 9.85 2.25 -15.31
CA LEU A 44 9.97 0.89 -14.75
C LEU A 44 9.86 -0.23 -15.82
N GLY A 45 9.71 0.10 -17.11
CA GLY A 45 9.27 -0.85 -18.15
C GLY A 45 10.33 -1.70 -18.85
N ASN A 46 11.64 -1.55 -18.56
CA ASN A 46 12.70 -2.19 -19.34
C ASN A 46 13.71 -3.04 -18.55
N GLN A 47 13.58 -3.17 -17.23
CA GLN A 47 14.55 -3.95 -16.45
C GLN A 47 14.00 -5.34 -16.14
N ALA A 48 14.55 -6.33 -16.83
CA ALA A 48 14.39 -7.76 -16.54
C ALA A 48 15.22 -8.21 -15.32
N SER A 49 15.52 -7.31 -14.39
CA SER A 49 16.68 -7.44 -13.53
C SER A 49 16.24 -7.63 -12.08
N ALA A 50 16.37 -8.88 -11.63
CA ALA A 50 16.18 -9.40 -10.26
C ALA A 50 14.73 -9.53 -9.75
N ALA A 51 14.39 -10.73 -9.29
CA ALA A 51 13.18 -10.99 -8.53
C ALA A 51 13.21 -10.23 -7.20
N TYR A 52 12.04 -9.88 -6.67
CA TYR A 52 11.94 -9.45 -5.28
C TYR A 52 12.43 -10.59 -4.37
N GLY A 53 13.31 -10.27 -3.42
CA GLY A 53 13.73 -11.22 -2.40
C GLY A 53 12.55 -11.71 -1.56
N ASP A 54 12.72 -12.89 -0.95
CA ASP A 54 11.72 -13.49 -0.09
C ASP A 54 11.39 -12.59 1.09
N PHE A 55 10.11 -12.58 1.45
CA PHE A 55 9.63 -11.87 2.61
C PHE A 55 9.86 -12.73 3.86
N GLU A 56 10.93 -12.44 4.59
CA GLU A 56 11.08 -12.95 5.96
C GLU A 56 10.29 -12.05 6.92
N LEU A 57 9.21 -12.58 7.51
CA LEU A 57 8.40 -11.93 8.56
C LEU A 57 9.19 -11.49 9.80
N ASN A 58 10.49 -11.79 9.90
CA ASN A 58 11.18 -11.94 11.17
C ASN A 58 12.41 -11.04 11.32
N PHE A 59 12.17 -9.75 11.56
CA PHE A 59 12.93 -9.04 12.61
C PHE A 59 12.17 -9.18 13.94
N ARG A 60 11.93 -10.43 14.37
CA ARG A 60 11.37 -10.73 15.69
C ARG A 60 12.48 -10.48 16.72
N SER A 61 12.31 -9.46 17.56
CA SER A 61 13.17 -9.29 18.73
C SER A 61 13.14 -10.58 19.57
N TYR A 62 14.31 -11.08 19.97
CA TYR A 62 14.46 -12.38 20.63
C TYR A 62 13.96 -12.44 22.08
N SER A 63 13.68 -11.29 22.72
CA SER A 63 13.17 -11.31 24.09
C SER A 63 11.64 -11.38 24.13
N LYS A 64 11.08 -12.40 24.79
CA LYS A 64 9.64 -12.55 25.05
C LYS A 64 9.00 -11.30 25.67
N GLU A 65 9.70 -10.64 26.60
CA GLU A 65 9.22 -9.41 27.25
C GLU A 65 8.95 -8.26 26.26
N THR A 66 9.78 -8.12 25.22
CA THR A 66 9.56 -7.12 24.17
C THR A 66 8.35 -7.47 23.32
N GLN A 67 8.11 -8.76 23.06
CA GLN A 67 6.97 -9.23 22.29
C GLN A 67 5.66 -9.00 23.05
N ASP A 68 5.62 -9.32 24.34
CA ASP A 68 4.44 -9.10 25.20
C ASP A 68 4.07 -7.62 25.31
N LYS A 69 5.08 -6.73 25.44
CA LYS A 69 4.87 -5.27 25.44
C LYS A 69 4.32 -4.77 24.11
N VAL A 70 4.87 -5.25 22.99
CA VAL A 70 4.39 -4.89 21.65
C VAL A 70 2.96 -5.40 21.42
N ALA A 71 2.64 -6.62 21.84
CA ALA A 71 1.30 -7.17 21.74
C ALA A 71 0.30 -6.39 22.62
N ALA A 72 0.67 -6.03 23.84
CA ALA A 72 -0.17 -5.21 24.73
C ALA A 72 -0.45 -3.82 24.13
N ASP A 73 0.56 -3.14 23.59
CA ASP A 73 0.40 -1.85 22.93
C ASP A 73 -0.52 -1.95 21.69
N ARG A 74 -0.37 -3.02 20.91
CA ARG A 74 -1.24 -3.31 19.76
C ARG A 74 -2.68 -3.60 20.16
N ARG A 75 -2.94 -4.39 21.20
CA ARG A 75 -4.31 -4.62 21.72
C ARG A 75 -4.95 -3.32 22.20
N ARG A 76 -4.18 -2.43 22.83
CA ARG A 76 -4.67 -1.11 23.21
C ARG A 76 -5.16 -0.29 22.01
N MET A 77 -4.53 -0.44 20.85
CA MET A 77 -4.94 0.23 19.61
C MET A 77 -6.03 -0.51 18.84
N TRP A 78 -5.95 -1.84 18.77
CA TRP A 78 -6.77 -2.66 17.88
C TRP A 78 -7.93 -3.37 18.57
N GLY A 79 -8.03 -3.25 19.90
CA GLY A 79 -8.99 -3.96 20.75
C GLY A 79 -8.34 -5.13 21.49
N ASP A 80 -8.82 -5.37 22.72
CA ASP A 80 -8.40 -6.54 23.51
C ASP A 80 -8.99 -7.85 22.96
N HIS A 81 -10.09 -7.77 22.19
CA HIS A 81 -10.76 -8.88 21.53
C HIS A 81 -11.39 -8.45 20.19
N VAL A 82 -11.46 -9.37 19.23
CA VAL A 82 -12.07 -9.18 17.89
C VAL A 82 -13.30 -10.08 17.74
N PRO A 83 -14.48 -9.65 18.21
CA PRO A 83 -15.66 -10.53 18.26
C PRO A 83 -16.25 -10.87 16.89
N ASN A 84 -16.04 -10.02 15.88
CA ASN A 84 -16.59 -10.16 14.53
C ASN A 84 -15.92 -9.18 13.55
N GLY A 85 -16.20 -9.35 12.25
CA GLY A 85 -15.68 -8.48 11.20
C GLY A 85 -16.07 -6.99 11.34
N ASP A 86 -17.15 -6.66 12.04
CA ASP A 86 -17.54 -5.26 12.29
C ASP A 86 -16.51 -4.57 13.19
N HIS A 87 -15.90 -5.31 14.11
CA HIS A 87 -14.79 -4.81 14.91
C HIS A 87 -13.61 -4.42 14.02
N VAL A 88 -13.21 -5.30 13.10
CA VAL A 88 -12.13 -5.03 12.15
C VAL A 88 -12.43 -3.77 11.34
N ARG A 89 -13.63 -3.64 10.77
CA ARG A 89 -14.05 -2.43 10.03
C ARG A 89 -13.98 -1.15 10.87
N ARG A 90 -14.31 -1.21 12.17
CA ARG A 90 -14.19 -0.08 13.09
C ARG A 90 -12.74 0.32 13.31
N VAL A 91 -11.82 -0.63 13.49
CA VAL A 91 -10.39 -0.34 13.68
C VAL A 91 -9.81 0.33 12.43
N PHE A 92 -10.12 -0.17 11.24
CA PHE A 92 -9.73 0.49 9.97
C PHE A 92 -10.32 1.90 9.85
N THR A 93 -11.59 2.09 10.20
CA THR A 93 -12.24 3.41 10.20
C THR A 93 -11.57 4.37 11.20
N ALA A 94 -11.26 3.89 12.40
CA ALA A 94 -10.58 4.65 13.45
C ALA A 94 -9.14 5.03 13.03
N PHE A 95 -8.46 4.18 12.26
CA PHE A 95 -7.16 4.52 11.67
C PHE A 95 -7.25 5.70 10.71
N ILE A 96 -8.23 5.70 9.79
CA ILE A 96 -8.45 6.82 8.85
C ILE A 96 -8.83 8.13 9.58
N LYS A 97 -9.46 8.04 10.75
CA LYS A 97 -9.76 9.19 11.62
C LYS A 97 -8.57 9.66 12.48
N GLY A 98 -7.46 8.91 12.50
CA GLY A 98 -6.29 9.20 13.33
C GLY A 98 -6.43 8.80 14.80
N GLU A 99 -7.49 8.08 15.16
CA GLU A 99 -7.74 7.53 16.51
C GLU A 99 -6.85 6.31 16.75
N VAL A 100 -6.69 5.46 15.74
CA VAL A 100 -5.72 4.35 15.71
C VAL A 100 -4.48 4.83 14.95
N LYS A 101 -3.30 4.68 15.54
CA LYS A 101 -2.06 5.25 14.98
C LYS A 101 -1.37 4.40 13.92
N ARG A 102 -1.72 3.11 13.86
CA ARG A 102 -1.05 2.10 13.05
C ARG A 102 -1.99 0.95 12.71
N LEU A 103 -1.78 0.37 11.54
CA LEU A 103 -2.29 -0.95 11.14
C LEU A 103 -1.08 -1.82 10.75
N PRO A 104 -1.21 -3.15 10.61
CA PRO A 104 -0.11 -4.01 10.12
C PRO A 104 0.53 -3.49 8.81
N TRP A 105 -0.29 -2.98 7.89
CA TRP A 105 0.16 -2.42 6.60
C TRP A 105 0.67 -0.98 6.70
N CYS A 106 0.27 -0.25 7.73
CA CYS A 106 0.53 1.19 7.88
C CYS A 106 1.36 1.46 9.13
N THR A 107 2.68 1.59 8.96
CA THR A 107 3.60 1.75 10.09
C THR A 107 3.55 3.15 10.74
N GLU A 108 3.03 4.14 10.01
CA GLU A 108 2.83 5.53 10.42
C GLU A 108 1.34 5.92 10.28
N SER A 109 0.96 7.06 10.85
CA SER A 109 -0.40 7.61 10.70
C SER A 109 -0.68 8.10 9.28
N PRO A 110 -1.95 8.21 8.86
CA PRO A 110 -2.29 8.70 7.52
C PRO A 110 -1.64 10.06 7.21
N THR A 111 -1.15 10.20 5.98
CA THR A 111 -0.57 11.44 5.46
C THR A 111 -1.65 12.53 5.30
N GLU A 112 -1.24 13.80 5.26
CA GLU A 112 -2.18 14.92 5.14
C GLU A 112 -3.01 14.87 3.85
N GLU A 113 -2.48 14.32 2.74
CA GLU A 113 -3.24 14.13 1.51
C GLU A 113 -4.46 13.19 1.67
N THR A 114 -4.43 12.30 2.68
CA THR A 114 -5.56 11.42 2.99
C THR A 114 -6.79 12.22 3.42
N LEU A 115 -6.61 13.43 3.97
CA LEU A 115 -7.71 14.29 4.42
C LEU A 115 -8.65 14.66 3.27
N PHE A 116 -8.16 14.77 2.03
CA PHE A 116 -8.97 15.10 0.86
C PHE A 116 -9.97 14.00 0.47
N ILE A 117 -9.70 12.75 0.86
CA ILE A 117 -10.51 11.57 0.53
C ILE A 117 -10.97 10.80 1.77
N GLN A 118 -10.82 11.39 2.97
CA GLN A 118 -11.07 10.72 4.25
C GLN A 118 -12.50 10.16 4.36
N LYS A 119 -13.51 10.93 3.94
CA LYS A 119 -14.92 10.52 4.02
C LYS A 119 -15.19 9.28 3.14
N GLN A 120 -14.59 9.25 1.95
CA GLN A 120 -14.70 8.15 1.01
C GLN A 120 -14.03 6.90 1.57
N LEU A 121 -12.82 7.01 2.13
CA LEU A 121 -12.11 5.89 2.75
C LEU A 121 -12.85 5.33 3.97
N ILE A 122 -13.41 6.20 4.82
CA ILE A 122 -14.28 5.76 5.93
C ILE A 122 -15.46 4.96 5.39
N ARG A 123 -16.12 5.44 4.33
CA ARG A 123 -17.25 4.73 3.73
C ARG A 123 -16.84 3.38 3.14
N LEU A 124 -15.69 3.29 2.47
CA LEU A 124 -15.16 2.04 1.94
C LEU A 124 -14.95 1.01 3.06
N ASN A 125 -14.25 1.42 4.13
CA ASN A 125 -13.99 0.55 5.28
C ASN A 125 -15.28 0.08 5.96
N GLN A 126 -16.27 0.96 6.14
CA GLN A 126 -17.58 0.59 6.68
C GLN A 126 -18.33 -0.42 5.79
N CYS A 127 -18.09 -0.38 4.49
CA CYS A 127 -18.61 -1.32 3.50
C CYS A 127 -17.73 -2.57 3.29
N ASN A 128 -16.83 -2.90 4.22
CA ASN A 128 -15.98 -4.11 4.16
C ASN A 128 -14.93 -4.11 3.04
N MET A 129 -14.62 -2.93 2.49
CA MET A 129 -13.44 -2.70 1.64
C MET A 129 -12.35 -2.08 2.51
N LEU A 130 -11.56 -2.95 3.15
CA LEU A 130 -10.59 -2.62 4.18
C LEU A 130 -9.33 -2.00 3.57
N THR A 131 -9.27 -0.67 3.52
CA THR A 131 -8.25 0.10 2.78
C THR A 131 -6.88 0.09 3.47
N ILE A 132 -5.82 -0.22 2.73
CA ILE A 132 -4.43 -0.26 3.23
C ILE A 132 -3.50 0.75 2.54
N ASN A 133 -3.93 1.32 1.41
CA ASN A 133 -3.16 2.33 0.67
C ASN A 133 -4.10 3.17 -0.20
N SER A 134 -3.78 4.45 -0.39
CA SER A 134 -4.58 5.37 -1.21
C SER A 134 -3.82 6.66 -1.52
N GLN A 135 -4.13 7.30 -2.65
CA GLN A 135 -3.77 8.70 -2.93
C GLN A 135 -4.92 9.42 -3.66
N PRO A 136 -5.13 10.73 -3.42
CA PRO A 136 -6.15 11.50 -4.12
C PRO A 136 -5.77 11.71 -5.61
N ARG A 137 -6.72 12.21 -6.40
CA ARG A 137 -6.38 12.76 -7.72
C ARG A 137 -5.78 14.16 -7.53
N VAL A 138 -4.71 14.45 -8.28
CA VAL A 138 -4.10 15.79 -8.33
C VAL A 138 -3.92 16.17 -9.79
N ASN A 139 -4.47 17.33 -10.16
CA ASN A 139 -4.43 17.84 -11.53
C ASN A 139 -3.61 19.13 -11.60
N GLY A 140 -2.28 19.02 -11.61
CA GLY A 140 -1.38 20.16 -11.78
C GLY A 140 -1.31 21.06 -10.55
N ALA A 141 -1.11 20.50 -9.35
CA ALA A 141 -0.79 21.30 -8.18
C ALA A 141 0.63 21.86 -8.29
N LEU A 142 0.92 22.97 -7.62
CA LEU A 142 2.28 23.52 -7.57
C LEU A 142 3.23 22.49 -6.94
N SER A 143 4.46 22.40 -7.44
CA SER A 143 5.49 21.54 -6.83
C SER A 143 5.83 21.92 -5.38
N THR A 144 5.45 23.12 -4.96
CA THR A 144 5.59 23.64 -3.59
C THR A 144 4.30 23.55 -2.77
N ASP A 145 3.27 22.86 -3.27
CA ASP A 145 2.03 22.63 -2.51
C ASP A 145 2.35 21.93 -1.17
N PRO A 146 1.80 22.40 -0.02
CA PRO A 146 2.17 21.87 1.28
C PRO A 146 1.70 20.43 1.53
N TYR A 147 0.71 19.94 0.79
CA TYR A 147 0.11 18.62 1.01
C TYR A 147 0.59 17.57 0.02
N VAL A 148 0.76 17.96 -1.25
CA VAL A 148 1.09 17.02 -2.35
C VAL A 148 2.35 17.42 -3.13
N GLY A 149 2.98 18.55 -2.79
CA GLY A 149 4.12 19.09 -3.49
C GLY A 149 5.41 18.28 -3.27
N TRP A 150 6.18 18.10 -4.33
CA TRP A 150 7.51 17.51 -4.32
C TRP A 150 8.31 17.99 -5.53
N GLY A 151 9.62 17.72 -5.55
CA GLY A 151 10.52 18.16 -6.62
C GLY A 151 11.03 19.61 -6.47
N PRO A 152 11.69 20.16 -7.50
CA PRO A 152 12.13 21.55 -7.51
C PRO A 152 10.95 22.53 -7.61
N GLY A 153 11.14 23.75 -7.10
CA GLY A 153 10.14 24.82 -7.18
C GLY A 153 9.86 25.29 -8.61
N GLY A 154 8.65 25.82 -8.83
CA GLY A 154 8.22 26.34 -10.14
C GLY A 154 7.71 25.27 -11.12
N GLY A 155 7.49 24.04 -10.65
CA GLY A 155 6.89 22.95 -11.44
C GLY A 155 5.46 22.63 -11.03
N PHE A 156 4.92 21.57 -11.64
CA PHE A 156 3.58 21.04 -11.39
C PHE A 156 3.62 19.54 -11.13
N VAL A 157 2.81 19.07 -10.18
CA VAL A 157 2.69 17.66 -9.82
C VAL A 157 1.28 17.14 -10.09
N TYR A 158 1.21 15.85 -10.41
CA TYR A 158 0.00 15.17 -10.84
C TYR A 158 -0.10 13.80 -10.18
N GLN A 159 -1.33 13.37 -9.90
CA GLN A 159 -1.65 12.07 -9.32
C GLN A 159 -2.93 11.50 -9.95
N LYS A 160 -2.92 10.23 -10.33
CA LYS A 160 -4.15 9.45 -10.53
C LYS A 160 -4.69 9.02 -9.17
N ALA A 161 -6.01 9.00 -9.00
CA ALA A 161 -6.61 8.44 -7.81
C ALA A 161 -6.30 6.94 -7.72
N TYR A 162 -5.95 6.48 -6.53
CA TYR A 162 -5.61 5.08 -6.27
C TYR A 162 -6.19 4.65 -4.92
N VAL A 163 -6.62 3.39 -4.84
CA VAL A 163 -7.04 2.75 -3.60
C VAL A 163 -6.71 1.26 -3.64
N GLU A 164 -6.24 0.74 -2.51
CA GLU A 164 -5.91 -0.66 -2.30
C GLU A 164 -6.61 -1.17 -1.04
N PHE A 165 -7.25 -2.32 -1.11
CA PHE A 165 -8.04 -2.85 0.01
C PHE A 165 -8.21 -4.38 -0.02
N PHE A 166 -8.48 -4.95 1.15
CA PHE A 166 -9.03 -6.31 1.26
C PHE A 166 -10.56 -6.28 1.23
N CYS A 167 -11.17 -7.30 0.62
CA CYS A 167 -12.62 -7.51 0.67
C CYS A 167 -12.96 -9.01 0.50
N PRO A 168 -14.17 -9.46 0.89
CA PRO A 168 -14.63 -10.80 0.60
C PRO A 168 -14.75 -11.06 -0.90
N GLU A 169 -14.58 -12.33 -1.31
CA GLU A 169 -14.69 -12.72 -2.71
C GLU A 169 -16.03 -12.33 -3.35
N SER A 170 -17.15 -12.52 -2.63
CA SER A 170 -18.48 -12.15 -3.10
C SER A 170 -18.63 -10.64 -3.37
N GLN A 171 -17.87 -9.81 -2.66
CA GLN A 171 -17.85 -8.36 -2.87
C GLN A 171 -16.99 -7.99 -4.08
N LEU A 172 -15.84 -8.64 -4.26
CA LEU A 172 -15.01 -8.50 -5.46
C LEU A 172 -15.82 -8.81 -6.72
N GLU A 173 -16.61 -9.89 -6.72
CA GLU A 173 -17.46 -10.25 -7.85
C GLU A 173 -18.53 -9.20 -8.16
N GLN A 174 -19.09 -8.54 -7.15
CA GLN A 174 -20.03 -7.44 -7.34
C GLN A 174 -19.34 -6.20 -7.92
N LEU A 175 -18.16 -5.86 -7.41
CA LEU A 175 -17.37 -4.72 -7.89
C LEU A 175 -16.98 -4.91 -9.36
N VAL A 176 -16.42 -6.06 -9.71
CA VAL A 176 -16.01 -6.37 -11.10
C VAL A 176 -17.22 -6.34 -12.03
N ARG A 177 -18.34 -6.96 -11.65
CA ARG A 177 -19.58 -6.90 -12.44
C ARG A 177 -20.08 -5.47 -12.64
N GLY A 178 -20.00 -4.62 -11.62
CA GLY A 178 -20.36 -3.21 -11.73
C GLY A 178 -19.41 -2.44 -12.65
N ILE A 179 -18.09 -2.64 -12.51
CA ILE A 179 -17.07 -1.99 -13.33
C ILE A 179 -17.24 -2.35 -14.81
N GLU A 180 -17.37 -3.63 -15.12
CA GLU A 180 -17.45 -4.15 -16.48
C GLU A 180 -18.83 -3.95 -17.10
N GLY A 181 -19.90 -4.16 -16.33
CA GLY A 181 -21.28 -4.03 -16.78
C GLY A 181 -21.66 -2.60 -17.15
N GLU A 182 -21.25 -1.63 -16.32
CA GLU A 182 -21.47 -0.20 -16.57
C GLU A 182 -20.42 0.41 -17.51
N LYS A 183 -19.45 -0.40 -17.98
CA LYS A 183 -18.37 0.02 -18.89
C LYS A 183 -17.57 1.23 -18.37
N TYR A 184 -17.13 1.16 -17.12
CA TYR A 184 -16.24 2.19 -16.56
C TYR A 184 -14.81 2.05 -17.10
N GLU A 185 -14.59 2.48 -18.36
CA GLU A 185 -13.31 2.38 -19.08
C GLU A 185 -12.15 3.14 -18.40
N SER A 186 -12.46 4.09 -17.52
CA SER A 186 -11.48 4.88 -16.78
C SER A 186 -10.91 4.16 -15.54
N ILE A 187 -11.44 2.99 -15.18
CA ILE A 187 -11.00 2.22 -14.01
C ILE A 187 -10.11 1.07 -14.45
N SER A 188 -8.87 1.06 -13.95
CA SER A 188 -7.98 -0.09 -14.01
C SER A 188 -8.01 -0.83 -12.66
N TYR A 189 -8.16 -2.15 -12.68
CA TYR A 189 -8.20 -2.98 -11.48
C TYR A 189 -7.34 -4.24 -11.61
N MET A 190 -6.84 -4.70 -10.48
CA MET A 190 -6.21 -6.01 -10.29
C MET A 190 -6.58 -6.54 -8.91
N ALA A 191 -6.87 -7.83 -8.80
CA ALA A 191 -7.28 -8.50 -7.57
C ALA A 191 -6.73 -9.93 -7.55
N VAL A 192 -6.32 -10.39 -6.36
CA VAL A 192 -5.71 -11.70 -6.17
C VAL A 192 -6.05 -12.28 -4.80
N THR A 193 -6.26 -13.60 -4.72
CA THR A 193 -6.41 -14.33 -3.44
C THR A 193 -5.05 -14.62 -2.80
N ALA A 194 -5.04 -14.93 -1.50
CA ALA A 194 -3.80 -15.19 -0.75
C ALA A 194 -2.94 -16.29 -1.38
N ASP A 195 -3.57 -17.41 -1.73
CA ASP A 195 -2.96 -18.55 -2.42
C ASP A 195 -2.59 -18.28 -3.89
N GLY A 196 -2.96 -17.12 -4.43
CA GLY A 196 -2.77 -16.76 -5.83
C GLY A 196 -3.64 -17.55 -6.82
N SER A 197 -4.59 -18.36 -6.36
CA SER A 197 -5.40 -19.24 -7.23
C SER A 197 -6.39 -18.47 -8.11
N LYS A 198 -6.89 -17.32 -7.63
CA LYS A 198 -7.81 -16.46 -8.37
C LYS A 198 -7.17 -15.11 -8.60
N VAL A 199 -6.93 -14.79 -9.87
CA VAL A 199 -6.48 -13.47 -10.32
C VAL A 199 -7.56 -12.87 -11.22
N LYS A 200 -7.98 -11.63 -10.95
CA LYS A 200 -8.87 -10.85 -11.82
C LYS A 200 -8.21 -9.51 -12.14
N SER A 201 -8.14 -9.14 -13.41
CA SER A 201 -7.50 -7.89 -13.84
C SER A 201 -8.04 -7.48 -15.20
N ASN A 202 -8.22 -6.17 -15.41
CA ASN A 202 -8.41 -5.58 -16.74
C ASN A 202 -7.15 -4.87 -17.26
N ILE A 203 -6.03 -5.01 -16.55
CA ILE A 203 -4.71 -4.50 -16.93
C ILE A 203 -3.96 -5.61 -17.67
N PRO A 204 -3.31 -5.32 -18.82
CA PRO A 204 -2.50 -6.29 -19.53
C PRO A 204 -1.39 -6.89 -18.64
N PRO A 205 -1.21 -8.23 -18.64
CA PRO A 205 -0.29 -8.90 -17.72
C PRO A 205 1.20 -8.71 -18.04
N GLN A 206 1.57 -8.16 -19.20
CA GLN A 206 2.97 -8.08 -19.65
C GLN A 206 3.39 -6.65 -20.00
N GLY A 207 4.49 -6.20 -19.38
CA GLY A 207 5.30 -5.06 -19.80
C GLY A 207 4.69 -3.67 -19.60
N GLN A 208 3.43 -3.56 -19.18
CA GLN A 208 2.78 -2.27 -18.97
C GLN A 208 2.89 -1.81 -17.52
N VAL A 209 3.47 -0.64 -17.36
CA VAL A 209 3.61 0.09 -16.10
C VAL A 209 2.70 1.30 -16.17
N ASN A 210 1.79 1.43 -15.22
CA ASN A 210 0.90 2.58 -15.14
C ASN A 210 1.48 3.63 -14.20
N ALA A 211 1.93 4.77 -14.73
CA ALA A 211 2.34 5.91 -13.93
C ALA A 211 1.11 6.50 -13.21
N VAL A 212 1.22 6.61 -11.88
CA VAL A 212 0.16 7.13 -11.01
C VAL A 212 0.55 8.43 -10.32
N THR A 213 1.84 8.78 -10.28
CA THR A 213 2.33 10.08 -9.81
C THR A 213 3.45 10.55 -10.72
N TRP A 214 3.37 11.80 -11.20
CA TRP A 214 4.40 12.42 -12.03
C TRP A 214 4.47 13.93 -11.83
N GLY A 215 5.58 14.52 -12.27
CA GLY A 215 5.86 15.94 -12.16
C GLY A 215 6.55 16.50 -13.40
N VAL A 216 6.22 17.74 -13.73
CA VAL A 216 6.80 18.52 -14.81
C VAL A 216 7.50 19.72 -14.18
N PHE A 217 8.80 19.87 -14.43
CA PHE A 217 9.63 20.86 -13.76
C PHE A 217 10.38 21.74 -14.77
N PRO A 218 10.71 23.00 -14.42
CA PRO A 218 11.49 23.87 -15.29
C PRO A 218 12.84 23.25 -15.66
N ASN A 219 13.20 23.29 -16.95
CA ASN A 219 14.49 22.85 -17.48
C ASN A 219 14.85 21.40 -17.12
N SER A 220 13.86 20.50 -17.07
CA SER A 220 14.06 19.09 -16.73
C SER A 220 13.08 18.19 -17.47
N GLU A 221 13.44 16.92 -17.66
CA GLU A 221 12.52 15.91 -18.17
C GLU A 221 11.40 15.59 -17.16
N ILE A 222 10.35 14.91 -17.62
CA ILE A 222 9.24 14.46 -16.77
C ILE A 222 9.75 13.39 -15.80
N ILE A 223 9.43 13.55 -14.52
CA ILE A 223 9.73 12.56 -13.48
C ILE A 223 8.44 11.85 -13.10
N GLN A 224 8.44 10.51 -13.11
CA GLN A 224 7.27 9.68 -12.78
C GLN A 224 7.61 8.66 -11.67
N PRO A 225 7.69 9.12 -10.41
CA PRO A 225 8.32 8.36 -9.34
C PRO A 225 7.46 7.25 -8.73
N THR A 226 6.19 7.16 -9.12
CA THR A 226 5.26 6.19 -8.54
C THR A 226 4.43 5.53 -9.63
N VAL A 227 4.42 4.21 -9.62
CA VAL A 227 3.78 3.38 -10.64
C VAL A 227 2.99 2.23 -10.03
N VAL A 228 2.12 1.64 -10.84
CA VAL A 228 1.40 0.40 -10.59
C VAL A 228 1.76 -0.59 -11.70
N ASP A 229 2.17 -1.80 -11.33
CA ASP A 229 2.48 -2.89 -12.25
C ASP A 229 2.11 -4.25 -11.64
N VAL A 230 1.82 -5.23 -12.51
CA VAL A 230 1.32 -6.56 -12.10
C VAL A 230 2.40 -7.39 -11.41
N THR A 231 3.65 -7.32 -11.88
CA THR A 231 4.75 -8.12 -11.33
C THR A 231 5.04 -7.75 -9.89
N SER A 232 5.13 -6.45 -9.60
CA SER A 232 5.32 -5.95 -8.24
C SER A 232 4.11 -6.21 -7.36
N PHE A 233 2.89 -6.14 -7.90
CA PHE A 233 1.68 -6.49 -7.14
C PHE A 233 1.68 -7.96 -6.71
N MET A 234 2.07 -8.86 -7.60
CA MET A 234 2.16 -10.29 -7.29
C MET A 234 3.28 -10.61 -6.29
N ALA A 235 4.35 -9.80 -6.23
CA ALA A 235 5.35 -9.92 -5.18
C ALA A 235 4.89 -9.32 -3.84
N TRP A 236 4.11 -8.23 -3.90
CA TRP A 236 3.56 -7.56 -2.72
C TRP A 236 2.49 -8.38 -2.01
N LYS A 237 1.61 -9.09 -2.75
CA LYS A 237 0.48 -9.81 -2.16
C LYS A 237 0.89 -10.73 -1.01
N ASP A 238 2.04 -11.39 -1.12
CA ASP A 238 2.49 -12.38 -0.13
C ASP A 238 2.77 -11.71 1.21
N GLU A 239 3.44 -10.55 1.18
CA GLU A 239 3.63 -9.72 2.36
C GLU A 239 2.30 -9.15 2.85
N ALA A 240 1.47 -8.62 1.95
CA ALA A 240 0.17 -8.04 2.29
C ALA A 240 -0.72 -9.03 3.05
N PHE A 241 -0.85 -10.26 2.57
CA PHE A 241 -1.63 -11.30 3.25
C PHE A 241 -0.96 -11.79 4.53
N ALA A 242 0.36 -11.96 4.53
CA ALA A 242 1.11 -12.39 5.71
C ALA A 242 0.98 -11.41 6.90
N LEU A 243 0.78 -10.11 6.64
CA LEU A 243 0.58 -9.09 7.68
C LEU A 243 -0.74 -9.24 8.45
N TRP A 244 -1.72 -10.03 7.99
CA TRP A 244 -2.85 -10.43 8.82
C TRP A 244 -2.41 -11.24 10.04
N ASN A 245 -1.37 -12.08 9.89
CA ASN A 245 -0.79 -12.82 11.01
C ASN A 245 -0.18 -11.89 12.05
N GLU A 246 0.34 -10.71 11.66
CA GLU A 246 0.84 -9.71 12.61
C GLU A 246 -0.27 -9.19 13.54
N TRP A 247 -1.51 -9.15 13.05
CA TRP A 247 -2.68 -8.82 13.87
C TRP A 247 -3.12 -10.03 14.70
N MET A 248 -3.24 -11.20 14.10
CA MET A 248 -3.66 -12.42 14.80
C MET A 248 -2.71 -12.78 15.96
N ASP A 249 -1.39 -12.66 15.77
CA ASP A 249 -0.35 -13.02 16.75
C ASP A 249 -0.35 -12.13 18.00
N VAL A 250 -1.11 -11.03 17.98
CA VAL A 250 -1.30 -10.17 19.15
C VAL A 250 -2.24 -10.80 20.19
N TYR A 251 -3.07 -11.76 19.77
CA TYR A 251 -4.01 -12.47 20.64
C TYR A 251 -3.45 -13.85 21.02
N PRO A 252 -3.58 -14.26 22.29
CA PRO A 252 -3.11 -15.55 22.75
C PRO A 252 -3.88 -16.69 22.08
N GLU A 253 -3.29 -17.90 22.05
CA GLU A 253 -3.84 -19.05 21.32
C GLU A 253 -5.23 -19.49 21.80
N ASP A 254 -5.57 -19.20 23.05
CA ASP A 254 -6.86 -19.49 23.68
C ASP A 254 -7.97 -18.48 23.33
N ASP A 255 -7.63 -17.31 22.78
CA ASP A 255 -8.62 -16.40 22.16
C ASP A 255 -8.98 -16.87 20.75
N HIS A 256 -9.64 -18.02 20.69
CA HIS A 256 -10.05 -18.65 19.43
C HIS A 256 -10.98 -17.76 18.61
N GLN A 257 -11.83 -16.94 19.25
CA GLN A 257 -12.77 -16.09 18.54
C GLN A 257 -12.05 -14.99 17.77
N SER A 258 -11.13 -14.25 18.42
CA SER A 258 -10.38 -13.19 17.76
C SER A 258 -9.54 -13.73 16.61
N ARG A 259 -8.88 -14.88 16.83
CA ARG A 259 -8.02 -15.52 15.84
C ARG A 259 -8.78 -16.14 14.66
N GLN A 260 -10.03 -16.55 14.85
CA GLN A 260 -10.87 -17.09 13.77
C GLN A 260 -11.42 -15.98 12.85
N VAL A 261 -11.68 -14.79 13.39
CA VAL A 261 -12.20 -13.65 12.63
C VAL A 261 -11.13 -13.02 11.73
N LEU A 262 -9.88 -13.00 12.20
CA LEU A 262 -8.71 -12.46 11.50
C LEU A 262 -8.15 -13.47 10.49
#